data_AF-A0A7H0HAP7-F1
#
_entry.id   AF-A0A7H0HAP7-F1
#
_cell.length_a   1.000
_cell.length_b   1.000
_cell.length_c   1.000
_cell.angle_alpha   90.00
_cell.angle_beta   90.00
_cell.angle_gamma   90.00
#
_symmetry.space_group_name_H-M   'P 1'
#
loop_
_entity.id
_entity.type
_entity.pdbx_description
1 polymer ?
#
loop_
_entity_poly.entity_id
_entity_poly.type
_entity_poly.pdbx_seq_one_letter_code
_entity_poly.pdbx_strand_id
1 'polypeptide(L)'
;MNSAVRNHRGSPLGGRPDITTAVLAEFDLTRRTVLATLEQNELLQHKPQLRTRITLRAPDIDALSHLQLRALRLLRNKGTETDDPSDPQTRQQWAKVLLLTVKGAAAGLQNTG
;
A
#
# COMPACT_ATOMS: atom_id res chain seq x y z
N MET A 1 -2.89 7.57 -35.10
CA MET A 1 -2.32 8.12 -33.84
C MET A 1 -3.45 8.82 -33.10
N ASN A 2 -3.94 8.42 -31.94
CA ASN A 2 -3.19 8.18 -30.71
C ASN A 2 -3.99 7.16 -29.87
N SER A 3 -3.44 5.95 -29.72
CA SER A 3 -4.06 4.84 -29.02
C SER A 3 -3.90 5.00 -27.52
N ALA A 4 -5.04 5.11 -26.83
CA ALA A 4 -5.30 4.57 -25.49
C ALA A 4 -4.07 4.50 -24.55
N VAL A 5 -3.84 5.59 -23.82
CA VAL A 5 -3.14 5.54 -22.53
C VAL A 5 -4.03 4.74 -21.58
N ARG A 6 -3.84 3.42 -21.62
CA ARG A 6 -4.55 2.43 -20.83
C ARG A 6 -4.17 2.65 -19.36
N ASN A 7 -5.10 3.25 -18.63
CA ASN A 7 -5.03 3.53 -17.20
C ASN A 7 -5.00 2.19 -16.42
N HIS A 8 -3.84 1.53 -16.34
CA HIS A 8 -3.64 0.31 -15.53
C HIS A 8 -3.43 0.63 -14.04
N ARG A 9 -4.32 1.42 -13.45
CA ARG A 9 -4.42 1.51 -11.99
C ARG A 9 -5.25 0.33 -11.54
N GLY A 10 -4.63 -0.65 -10.90
CA GLY A 10 -5.35 -1.78 -10.29
C GLY A 10 -6.50 -1.23 -9.46
N SER A 11 -7.72 -1.70 -9.72
CA SER A 11 -8.89 -1.17 -9.03
C SER A 11 -8.72 -1.37 -7.53
N PRO A 12 -8.81 -0.29 -6.74
CA PRO A 12 -8.75 -0.42 -5.29
C PRO A 12 -9.90 -1.37 -4.87
N LEU A 13 -9.56 -2.28 -3.96
CA LEU A 13 -10.46 -3.31 -3.41
C LEU A 13 -11.20 -4.18 -4.45
N GLY A 14 -10.47 -4.71 -5.45
CA GLY A 14 -10.96 -5.85 -6.23
C GLY A 14 -12.03 -5.53 -7.29
N GLY A 15 -12.12 -4.27 -7.74
CA GLY A 15 -13.12 -3.84 -8.73
C GLY A 15 -14.32 -3.13 -8.13
N ARG A 16 -14.28 -2.80 -6.83
CA ARG A 16 -15.35 -2.12 -6.09
C ARG A 16 -14.93 -0.69 -5.72
N PRO A 17 -15.06 0.27 -6.67
CA PRO A 17 -14.70 1.66 -6.40
C PRO A 17 -15.61 2.30 -5.34
N ASP A 18 -16.87 1.88 -5.26
CA ASP A 18 -17.84 2.31 -4.26
C ASP A 18 -17.36 2.02 -2.83
N ILE A 19 -16.88 0.80 -2.58
CA ILE A 19 -16.34 0.42 -1.26
C ILE A 19 -15.06 1.19 -0.96
N THR A 20 -14.17 1.32 -1.94
CA THR A 20 -12.92 2.11 -1.75
C THR A 20 -13.24 3.53 -1.34
N THR A 21 -14.15 4.19 -2.07
CA THR A 21 -14.55 5.57 -1.76
C THR A 21 -15.15 5.66 -0.37
N ALA A 22 -16.04 4.73 0.01
CA ALA A 22 -16.64 4.72 1.35
C ALA A 22 -15.58 4.58 2.46
N VAL A 23 -14.65 3.64 2.33
CA VAL A 23 -13.59 3.40 3.33
C VAL A 23 -12.67 4.61 3.47
N LEU A 24 -12.23 5.20 2.35
CA LEU A 24 -11.34 6.37 2.39
C LEU A 24 -12.06 7.61 2.94
N ALA A 25 -13.34 7.80 2.59
CA ALA A 25 -14.15 8.90 3.12
C ALA A 25 -14.33 8.78 4.64
N GLU A 26 -14.59 7.58 5.14
CA GLU A 26 -14.74 7.32 6.58
C GLU A 26 -13.41 7.51 7.33
N PHE A 27 -12.29 7.07 6.74
CA PHE A 27 -10.95 7.33 7.27
C PHE A 27 -10.68 8.83 7.41
N ASP A 28 -10.99 9.61 6.37
CA ASP A 28 -10.78 11.06 6.38
C ASP A 28 -11.71 11.76 7.39
N LEU A 29 -12.96 11.31 7.52
CA LEU A 29 -13.90 11.81 8.53
C LEU A 29 -13.38 11.54 9.94
N THR A 30 -12.98 10.30 10.22
CA THR A 30 -12.41 9.91 11.52
C THR A 30 -11.18 10.74 11.84
N ARG A 31 -10.27 10.89 10.87
CA ARG A 31 -9.05 11.69 11.04
C ARG A 31 -9.37 13.13 11.40
N ARG A 32 -10.29 13.79 10.68
CA ARG A 32 -10.72 15.17 11.00
C ARG A 32 -11.31 15.28 12.39
N THR A 33 -12.19 14.36 12.77
CA THR A 33 -12.83 14.35 14.09
C THR A 33 -11.78 14.18 15.21
N VAL A 34 -10.86 13.24 15.08
CA VAL A 34 -9.77 13.04 16.06
C VAL A 34 -8.88 14.27 16.18
N LEU A 35 -8.52 14.90 15.07
CA LEU A 35 -7.71 16.12 15.05
C LEU A 35 -8.42 17.29 15.75
N ALA A 36 -9.71 17.50 15.48
CA ALA A 36 -10.52 18.53 16.11
C ALA A 36 -10.67 18.29 17.63
N THR A 37 -10.97 17.06 18.04
CA THR A 37 -11.09 16.69 19.47
C THR A 37 -9.78 16.90 20.24
N LEU A 38 -8.64 16.70 19.58
CA LEU A 38 -7.31 16.87 20.17
C LEU A 38 -6.74 18.29 19.95
N GLU A 39 -7.54 19.21 19.39
CA GLU A 39 -7.14 20.59 19.07
C GLU A 39 -5.80 20.68 18.32
N GLN A 40 -5.58 19.77 17.35
CA GLN A 40 -4.35 19.70 16.57
C GLN A 40 -4.65 19.69 15.06
N ASN A 41 -3.74 20.26 14.27
CA ASN A 41 -3.86 20.33 12.82
C ASN A 41 -3.23 19.12 12.12
N GLU A 42 -2.32 18.43 12.81
CA GLU A 42 -1.62 17.26 12.29
C GLU A 42 -1.58 16.12 13.32
N LEU A 43 -1.54 14.89 12.81
CA LEU A 43 -1.31 13.73 13.66
C LEU A 43 0.07 13.83 14.30
N LEU A 44 0.13 13.53 15.61
CA LEU A 44 1.36 13.58 16.40
C LEU A 44 1.98 14.99 16.52
N GLN A 45 1.20 16.07 16.31
CA GLN A 45 1.68 17.45 16.48
C GLN A 45 2.36 17.66 17.84
N HIS A 46 1.76 17.15 18.91
CA HIS A 46 2.28 17.25 20.28
C HIS A 46 3.31 16.16 20.65
N LYS A 47 3.73 15.32 19.70
CA LYS A 47 4.71 14.23 19.90
C LYS A 47 5.77 14.23 18.78
N PRO A 48 6.58 15.29 18.64
CA PRO A 48 7.47 15.49 17.50
C PRO A 48 8.54 14.40 17.36
N GLN A 49 9.08 13.88 18.46
CA GLN A 49 10.07 12.78 18.41
C GLN A 49 9.48 11.49 17.84
N LEU A 50 8.23 11.17 18.21
CA LEU A 50 7.53 10.01 17.68
C LEU A 50 7.17 10.21 16.21
N ARG A 51 6.71 11.42 15.83
CA ARG A 51 6.47 11.80 14.44
C ARG A 51 7.70 11.56 13.57
N THR A 52 8.85 12.11 13.97
CA THR A 52 10.12 11.92 13.23
C THR A 52 10.48 10.44 13.07
N ARG A 53 10.36 9.64 14.14
CA ARG A 53 10.66 8.20 14.07
C ARG A 53 9.76 7.45 13.09
N ILE A 54 8.47 7.78 13.05
CA ILE A 54 7.54 7.18 12.09
C ILE A 54 7.86 7.66 10.67
N THR A 55 8.08 8.95 10.47
CA THR A 55 8.40 9.52 9.15
C THR A 55 9.67 8.91 8.54
N LEU A 56 10.70 8.66 9.33
CA LEU A 56 11.94 8.04 8.85
C LEU A 56 11.75 6.61 8.32
N ARG A 57 10.70 5.90 8.74
CA ARG A 57 10.40 4.54 8.29
C ARG A 57 9.48 4.49 7.07
N ALA A 58 8.80 5.59 6.75
CA ALA A 58 7.82 5.64 5.67
C ALA A 58 8.43 5.24 4.30
N PRO A 59 9.62 5.74 3.90
CA PRO A 59 10.20 5.39 2.60
C PRO A 59 10.44 3.89 2.41
N ASP A 60 10.90 3.21 3.46
CA ASP A 60 11.17 1.77 3.41
C ASP A 60 9.86 0.98 3.26
N ILE A 61 8.81 1.37 4.00
CA ILE A 61 7.48 0.74 3.91
C ILE A 61 6.86 0.99 2.52
N ASP A 62 7.04 2.18 1.95
CA ASP A 62 6.54 2.53 0.62
C ASP A 62 7.22 1.67 -0.46
N ALA A 63 8.55 1.54 -0.41
CA ALA A 63 9.31 0.68 -1.33
C ALA A 63 8.83 -0.78 -1.27
N LEU A 64 8.64 -1.32 -0.06
CA LEU A 64 8.13 -2.67 0.13
C LEU A 64 6.68 -2.81 -0.38
N SER A 65 5.83 -1.79 -0.17
CA SER A 65 4.44 -1.78 -0.64
C SER A 65 4.35 -1.81 -2.17
N HIS A 66 5.22 -1.07 -2.86
CA HIS A 66 5.31 -1.10 -4.32
C HIS A 66 5.73 -2.48 -4.84
N LEU A 67 6.74 -3.08 -4.23
CA LEU A 67 7.22 -4.42 -4.60
C LEU A 67 6.15 -5.49 -4.32
N GLN A 68 5.44 -5.38 -3.19
CA GLN A 68 4.31 -6.24 -2.83
C GLN A 68 3.18 -6.16 -3.87
N LEU A 69 2.79 -4.95 -4.29
CA LEU A 69 1.76 -4.76 -5.32
C LEU A 69 2.18 -5.32 -6.67
N ARG A 70 3.47 -5.22 -7.02
CA ARG A 70 4.00 -5.85 -8.23
C ARG A 70 3.93 -7.38 -8.15
N ALA A 71 4.45 -7.97 -7.07
CA ALA A 71 4.39 -9.41 -6.84
C ALA A 71 2.95 -9.96 -6.86
N LEU A 72 2.00 -9.25 -6.22
CA LEU A 72 0.58 -9.65 -6.23
C LEU A 72 -0.05 -9.59 -7.64
N ARG A 73 0.31 -8.59 -8.47
CA ARG A 73 -0.22 -8.48 -9.83
C ARG A 73 0.27 -9.64 -10.71
N LEU A 74 1.55 -9.97 -10.61
CA LEU A 74 2.18 -11.12 -11.26
C LEU A 74 1.53 -12.43 -10.84
N LEU A 75 1.49 -12.71 -9.54
CA LEU A 75 0.95 -13.98 -9.00
C LEU A 75 -0.56 -14.16 -9.25
N ARG A 76 -1.31 -13.07 -9.43
CA ARG A 76 -2.75 -13.12 -9.77
C ARG A 76 -3.01 -13.22 -11.27
N ASN A 77 -1.97 -13.36 -12.11
CA ASN A 77 -2.08 -13.41 -13.57
C ASN A 77 -2.81 -12.19 -14.16
N LYS A 78 -2.69 -11.01 -13.53
CA LYS A 78 -3.45 -9.79 -13.89
C LYS A 78 -2.63 -8.77 -14.69
N GLY A 79 -1.58 -9.17 -15.41
CA GLY A 79 -0.72 -8.19 -16.08
C GLY A 79 0.18 -8.70 -17.21
N THR A 80 0.54 -7.74 -18.06
CA THR A 80 1.49 -7.74 -19.19
C THR A 80 2.95 -7.62 -18.72
N GLU A 81 3.27 -8.22 -17.58
CA GLU A 81 4.62 -8.10 -17.01
C GLU A 81 5.60 -8.96 -17.82
N THR A 82 6.86 -8.56 -17.84
CA THR A 82 7.94 -9.21 -18.62
C THR A 82 8.25 -10.62 -18.16
N ASP A 83 7.90 -10.95 -16.92
CA ASP A 83 8.21 -12.23 -16.30
C ASP A 83 7.00 -13.15 -16.49
N ASP A 84 7.22 -14.31 -17.11
CA ASP A 84 6.16 -15.29 -17.37
C ASP A 84 5.73 -15.97 -16.06
N PRO A 85 4.51 -15.70 -15.55
CA PRO A 85 4.02 -16.31 -14.31
C PRO A 85 3.63 -17.78 -14.49
N SER A 86 3.69 -18.32 -15.71
CA SER A 86 3.44 -19.73 -16.00
C SER A 86 4.63 -20.63 -15.61
N ASP A 87 5.85 -20.09 -15.59
CA ASP A 87 7.03 -20.80 -15.10
C ASP A 87 6.93 -21.01 -13.57
N PRO A 88 6.93 -22.26 -13.09
CA PRO A 88 6.89 -22.57 -11.67
C PRO A 88 8.01 -21.92 -10.86
N GLN A 89 9.21 -21.79 -11.43
CA GLN A 89 10.37 -21.23 -10.73
C GLN A 89 10.22 -19.71 -10.55
N THR A 90 9.85 -18.99 -11.61
CA THR A 90 9.51 -17.56 -11.57
C THR A 90 8.38 -17.29 -10.56
N ARG A 91 7.32 -18.10 -10.58
CA ARG A 91 6.22 -17.98 -9.61
C ARG A 91 6.69 -18.15 -8.17
N GLN A 92 7.57 -19.13 -7.90
CA GLN A 92 8.13 -19.36 -6.57
C GLN A 92 8.98 -18.17 -6.09
N GLN A 93 9.78 -17.58 -6.97
CA GLN A 93 10.59 -16.39 -6.65
C GLN A 93 9.72 -15.20 -6.28
N TRP A 94 8.67 -14.93 -7.05
CA TRP A 94 7.73 -13.83 -6.76
C TRP A 94 6.90 -14.08 -5.50
N ALA A 95 6.55 -15.33 -5.18
CA ALA A 95 5.94 -15.69 -3.90
C ALA A 95 6.90 -15.41 -2.72
N LYS A 96 8.19 -15.69 -2.88
CA LYS A 96 9.21 -15.35 -1.88
C LYS A 96 9.35 -13.84 -1.70
N VAL A 97 9.35 -13.07 -2.79
CA VAL A 97 9.36 -11.61 -2.75
C VAL A 97 8.15 -11.08 -1.97
N LEU A 98 6.94 -11.55 -2.30
CA LEU A 98 5.72 -11.18 -1.60
C LEU A 98 5.81 -11.48 -0.09
N LEU A 99 6.32 -12.65 0.29
CA LEU A 99 6.48 -13.01 1.69
C LEU A 99 7.47 -12.10 2.42
N LEU A 100 8.59 -11.76 1.77
CA LEU A 100 9.60 -10.85 2.33
C LEU A 100 9.05 -9.43 2.49
N THR A 101 8.29 -8.92 1.52
CA THR A 101 7.69 -7.59 1.62
C THR A 101 6.64 -7.51 2.71
N VAL A 102 5.80 -8.55 2.88
CA VAL A 102 4.82 -8.61 3.97
C VAL A 102 5.51 -8.61 5.32
N LYS A 103 6.55 -9.43 5.50
CA LYS A 103 7.35 -9.46 6.74
C LYS A 103 8.03 -8.13 7.02
N GLY A 104 8.64 -7.52 6.00
CA GLY A 104 9.32 -6.24 6.13
C GLY A 104 8.35 -5.10 6.47
N ALA A 105 7.20 -5.02 5.80
CA ALA A 105 6.18 -4.03 6.09
C ALA A 105 5.63 -4.17 7.52
N ALA A 106 5.37 -5.40 7.97
CA ALA A 106 4.95 -5.66 9.35
C ALA A 106 6.02 -5.22 10.37
N ALA A 107 7.30 -5.51 10.12
CA ALA A 107 8.39 -5.07 10.99
C ALA A 107 8.54 -3.53 11.02
N GLY A 108 8.32 -2.86 9.89
CA GLY A 108 8.40 -1.40 9.77
C GLY A 108 7.23 -0.66 10.43
N LEU A 109 6.01 -1.18 10.24
CA LEU A 109 4.77 -0.62 10.83
C LEU A 109 4.68 -0.85 12.34
N GLN A 110 5.29 -1.91 12.85
CA GLN A 110 5.25 -2.29 14.27
C GLN A 110 3.81 -2.42 14.77
N ASN A 111 3.56 -2.02 16.02
CA ASN A 111 2.27 -2.15 16.68
C ASN A 111 1.26 -1.19 16.04
N THR A 112 0.20 -1.73 15.44
CA THR A 112 -0.82 -0.94 14.71
C THR A 112 -2.23 -1.07 15.27
N GLY A 113 -2.46 -1.98 16.23
CA GLY A 113 -3.75 -2.18 16.90
C GLY A 113 -4.14 -3.65 16.98
#